data_AF-A0A2H0DKR5-F1
#
_entry.id   AF-A0A2H0DKR5-F1
#
_cell.length_a   1.000
_cell.length_b   1.000
_cell.length_c   1.000
_cell.angle_alpha   90.00
_cell.angle_beta   90.00
_cell.angle_gamma   90.00
#
_symmetry.space_group_name_H-M   'P 1'
#
loop_
_entity.id
_entity.type
_entity.pdbx_description
1 polymer ?
#
loop_
_entity_poly.entity_id
_entity_poly.type
_entity_poly.pdbx_seq_one_letter_code
_entity_poly.pdbx_strand_id
1 'polypeptide(L)'
;MIRLLVLTTLLAPLGARAEITGASPARTLEEQKAAEFTVRLDRSAETPEIAESVSIDAGEFLPEGAKLPPNIRFEGPVLEYPVLAPASAGTGRGLGGFVLKDRLDSHADLYTKTFGTREWNLSVAGDPGFQTAYLRLERPDEKQLHKIKDLNELRGNGVNIKIDDRTVYNFKVAINIFSPTRKSTLKITPIQGTQGPAHAIKTGAILDRVREKSFVFKAGGNEFWTLYGTDVDPQTNWFADTRSFLILHENGLSSKMYPIAEAKLAVGLPVEVALGAVKIVMLRTEDGRVEFFEPGVKDGRVARK
;
A
#
# COMPACT_ATOMS: atom_id res chain seq x y z
N MET A 1 9.05 6.33 -5.92
CA MET A 1 9.40 6.33 -4.48
C MET A 1 8.09 6.37 -3.71
N ILE A 2 7.78 5.56 -2.67
CA ILE A 2 8.55 4.51 -1.96
C ILE A 2 7.59 3.42 -1.42
N ARG A 3 7.75 2.17 -1.86
CA ARG A 3 7.51 0.89 -1.10
C ARG A 3 6.27 0.71 -0.19
N LEU A 4 5.10 0.46 -0.80
CA LEU A 4 4.51 -0.91 -0.95
C LEU A 4 3.13 -1.36 -0.38
N LEU A 5 2.38 -0.88 0.62
CA LEU A 5 2.66 -0.10 1.82
C LEU A 5 3.35 -0.89 2.96
N VAL A 6 3.32 -2.22 3.02
CA VAL A 6 4.33 -3.05 2.35
C VAL A 6 3.77 -4.38 1.78
N LEU A 7 2.48 -4.47 1.39
CA LEU A 7 2.13 -5.39 0.27
C LEU A 7 0.89 -5.10 -0.60
N THR A 8 0.17 -3.99 -0.46
CA THR A 8 -1.05 -3.72 -1.26
C THR A 8 -0.91 -2.72 -2.39
N THR A 9 0.20 -1.98 -2.39
CA THR A 9 0.19 -0.60 -2.92
C THR A 9 1.47 -0.26 -3.70
N LEU A 10 2.52 -1.10 -3.64
CA LEU A 10 3.32 -1.38 -4.85
C LEU A 10 2.76 -2.59 -5.60
N LEU A 11 1.83 -3.36 -5.03
CA LEU A 11 0.98 -4.26 -5.81
C LEU A 11 -0.19 -3.51 -6.48
N ALA A 12 -0.09 -2.18 -6.50
CA ALA A 12 -0.91 -1.25 -7.24
C ALA A 12 -0.10 -0.66 -8.43
N PRO A 13 -0.74 -0.43 -9.60
CA PRO A 13 -0.32 0.51 -10.64
C PRO A 13 -0.33 1.95 -10.16
N LEU A 14 0.09 2.82 -11.05
CA LEU A 14 0.42 4.17 -10.70
C LEU A 14 -0.13 5.06 -11.84
N GLY A 15 -0.78 6.17 -11.50
CA GLY A 15 -1.57 6.94 -12.45
C GLY A 15 -0.69 7.67 -13.46
N ALA A 16 -1.01 7.58 -14.75
CA ALA A 16 -0.32 8.37 -15.77
C ALA A 16 -0.79 9.83 -15.71
N ARG A 17 0.13 10.76 -15.39
CA ARG A 17 -0.06 12.19 -15.69
C ARG A 17 0.49 12.45 -17.09
N ALA A 18 -0.36 12.80 -18.03
CA ALA A 18 0.03 13.10 -19.41
C ALA A 18 0.60 14.53 -19.51
N GLU A 19 1.81 14.75 -18.97
CA GLU A 19 2.57 15.97 -19.27
C GLU A 19 3.21 15.83 -20.65
N ILE A 20 2.58 16.48 -21.64
CA ILE A 20 3.09 16.56 -23.00
C ILE A 20 4.27 17.54 -23.01
N THR A 21 5.46 17.07 -22.63
CA THR A 21 6.73 17.81 -22.78
C THR A 21 7.21 17.80 -24.24
N GLY A 22 6.30 18.14 -25.15
CA GLY A 22 6.58 18.39 -26.56
C GLY A 22 7.11 19.79 -26.74
N ALA A 23 8.43 19.97 -26.63
CA ALA A 23 9.12 21.18 -27.06
C ALA A 23 9.11 21.27 -28.60
N SER A 24 7.93 21.50 -29.17
CA SER A 24 7.74 21.68 -30.61
C SER A 24 8.16 23.10 -31.01
N PRO A 25 9.04 23.29 -32.02
CA PRO A 25 9.36 24.62 -32.52
C PRO A 25 8.11 25.27 -33.14
N ALA A 26 8.08 26.60 -33.14
CA ALA A 26 6.94 27.38 -33.61
C ALA A 26 6.51 26.98 -35.04
N ARG A 27 5.23 26.68 -35.21
CA ARG A 27 4.59 26.47 -36.52
C ARG A 27 3.50 27.52 -36.74
N THR A 28 3.28 27.88 -38.00
CA THR A 28 2.42 28.99 -38.42
C THR A 28 0.94 28.63 -38.41
N LEU A 29 0.10 29.67 -38.44
CA LEU A 29 -1.36 29.60 -38.24
C LEU A 29 -2.13 28.81 -39.33
N GLU A 30 -1.45 28.36 -40.40
CA GLU A 30 -2.09 27.71 -41.55
C GLU A 30 -2.21 26.18 -41.40
N GLU A 31 -1.30 25.52 -40.66
CA GLU A 31 -1.36 24.06 -40.48
C GLU A 31 -2.58 23.58 -39.64
N GLN A 32 -3.25 24.48 -38.91
CA GLN A 32 -4.40 24.14 -38.07
C GLN A 32 -5.73 23.97 -38.83
N LYS A 33 -5.79 24.25 -40.14
CA LYS A 33 -7.05 24.20 -40.93
C LYS A 33 -7.33 22.87 -41.65
N ALA A 34 -6.48 21.85 -41.50
CA ALA A 34 -6.54 20.61 -42.30
C ALA A 34 -7.21 19.41 -41.59
N ALA A 35 -8.01 19.62 -40.55
CA ALA A 35 -8.53 18.55 -39.68
C ALA A 35 -10.03 18.63 -39.34
N GLU A 36 -10.86 19.18 -40.23
CA GLU A 36 -12.32 18.99 -40.16
C GLU A 36 -12.72 17.68 -40.85
N PHE A 37 -13.33 16.74 -40.11
CA PHE A 37 -13.97 15.57 -40.71
C PHE A 37 -15.46 15.57 -40.38
N THR A 38 -16.28 15.86 -41.40
CA THR A 38 -17.69 16.21 -41.24
C THR A 38 -18.59 14.99 -41.15
N VAL A 39 -19.40 14.91 -40.09
CA VAL A 39 -20.59 14.05 -40.04
C VAL A 39 -21.82 14.94 -40.06
N ARG A 40 -22.61 14.87 -41.15
CA ARG A 40 -23.91 15.56 -41.24
C ARG A 40 -24.99 14.71 -40.57
N LEU A 41 -25.76 15.33 -39.68
CA LEU A 41 -27.04 14.81 -39.24
C LEU A 41 -28.13 15.30 -40.19
N ASP A 42 -28.97 14.38 -40.67
CA ASP A 42 -30.20 14.70 -41.41
C ASP A 42 -31.41 14.09 -40.66
N ARG A 43 -32.62 14.61 -40.91
CA ARG A 43 -33.81 14.31 -40.10
C ARG A 43 -34.92 13.60 -40.87
N SER A 44 -35.40 12.50 -40.31
CA SER A 44 -36.80 12.06 -40.42
C SER A 44 -37.23 11.42 -39.08
N ALA A 45 -38.52 11.15 -38.91
CA ALA A 45 -39.09 10.69 -37.64
C ALA A 45 -40.10 9.56 -37.87
N GLU A 46 -40.26 8.67 -36.88
CA GLU A 46 -41.54 8.04 -36.55
C GLU A 46 -41.49 7.36 -35.16
N THR A 47 -42.61 6.75 -34.75
CA THR A 47 -42.96 6.37 -33.37
C THR A 47 -42.34 5.06 -32.84
N PRO A 48 -42.41 4.78 -31.52
CA PRO A 48 -41.51 3.82 -30.86
C PRO A 48 -42.08 2.40 -30.68
N GLU A 49 -41.19 1.41 -30.58
CA GLU A 49 -41.43 0.15 -29.87
C GLU A 49 -40.13 -0.43 -29.28
N ILE A 50 -40.21 -1.50 -28.48
CA ILE A 50 -39.16 -1.92 -27.52
C ILE A 50 -38.41 -3.17 -27.99
N ALA A 51 -37.07 -3.10 -28.07
CA ALA A 51 -36.22 -4.29 -28.10
C ALA A 51 -34.81 -4.05 -27.53
N GLU A 52 -34.36 -5.04 -26.74
CA GLU A 52 -32.98 -5.50 -26.48
C GLU A 52 -31.86 -4.57 -25.99
N SER A 53 -31.14 -5.11 -25.01
CA SER A 53 -30.06 -4.52 -24.23
C SER A 53 -28.74 -4.31 -24.97
N VAL A 54 -28.00 -3.25 -24.60
CA VAL A 54 -26.53 -3.25 -24.68
C VAL A 54 -25.94 -3.08 -23.27
N SER A 55 -25.53 -4.20 -22.66
CA SER A 55 -24.68 -4.20 -21.46
C SER A 55 -23.22 -4.00 -21.86
N ILE A 56 -22.63 -2.86 -21.51
CA ILE A 56 -21.19 -2.63 -21.71
C ILE A 56 -20.43 -3.23 -20.51
N ASP A 57 -20.11 -4.52 -20.61
CA ASP A 57 -19.23 -5.21 -19.67
C ASP A 57 -17.73 -5.11 -20.11
N ALA A 58 -16.81 -5.48 -19.22
CA ALA A 58 -15.39 -5.69 -19.48
C ALA A 58 -14.64 -4.50 -20.12
N GLY A 59 -14.53 -3.38 -19.39
CA GLY A 59 -13.66 -2.25 -19.74
C GLY A 59 -12.17 -2.63 -19.81
N GLU A 60 -11.73 -2.98 -21.02
CA GLU A 60 -10.37 -3.16 -21.54
C GLU A 60 -9.28 -3.63 -20.55
N PHE A 61 -9.01 -4.95 -20.57
CA PHE A 61 -7.70 -5.46 -20.20
C PHE A 61 -6.69 -5.19 -21.31
N LEU A 62 -5.48 -4.74 -20.96
CA LEU A 62 -4.34 -4.87 -21.87
C LEU A 62 -4.13 -6.36 -22.20
N PRO A 63 -4.00 -6.75 -23.48
CA PRO A 63 -3.86 -8.15 -23.85
C PRO A 63 -2.59 -8.77 -23.26
N GLU A 64 -2.65 -10.05 -22.90
CA GLU A 64 -1.55 -10.72 -22.20
C GLU A 64 -0.32 -10.80 -23.13
N GLY A 65 0.77 -10.12 -22.75
CA GLY A 65 1.95 -9.91 -23.59
C GLY A 65 2.19 -8.46 -24.05
N ALA A 66 1.23 -7.55 -23.84
CA ALA A 66 1.40 -6.12 -24.11
C ALA A 66 2.58 -5.53 -23.30
N LYS A 67 3.66 -5.15 -23.99
CA LYS A 67 4.81 -4.47 -23.38
C LYS A 67 4.41 -3.03 -23.07
N LEU A 68 4.53 -2.64 -21.81
CA LEU A 68 4.36 -1.24 -21.38
C LEU A 68 5.39 -0.34 -22.10
N PRO A 69 5.01 0.84 -22.62
CA PRO A 69 5.95 1.76 -23.23
C PRO A 69 7.06 2.16 -22.24
N PRO A 70 8.34 2.21 -22.68
CA PRO A 70 9.49 2.32 -21.78
C PRO A 70 9.54 3.63 -20.97
N ASN A 71 8.76 4.63 -21.36
CA ASN A 71 8.74 5.95 -20.75
C ASN A 71 7.62 6.16 -19.72
N ILE A 72 6.71 5.20 -19.51
CA ILE A 72 5.67 5.36 -18.47
C ILE A 72 6.31 5.15 -17.10
N ARG A 73 6.76 6.25 -16.49
CA ARG A 73 7.17 6.28 -15.07
C ARG A 73 5.94 6.25 -14.19
N PHE A 74 5.57 5.04 -13.83
CA PHE A 74 4.58 4.73 -12.82
C PHE A 74 5.05 5.30 -11.44
N GLU A 75 4.33 6.29 -10.85
CA GLU A 75 4.59 6.88 -9.51
C GLU A 75 3.60 6.49 -8.38
N GLY A 76 4.14 5.96 -7.27
CA GLY A 76 3.36 5.18 -6.31
C GLY A 76 3.15 5.79 -4.94
N PRO A 77 2.60 5.00 -4.00
CA PRO A 77 2.50 5.43 -2.62
C PRO A 77 3.90 5.78 -2.10
N VAL A 78 3.95 6.77 -1.23
CA VAL A 78 5.20 7.25 -0.67
C VAL A 78 5.26 6.82 0.79
N LEU A 79 6.09 5.82 1.08
CA LEU A 79 6.71 5.67 2.39
C LEU A 79 7.48 6.96 2.61
N GLU A 80 7.01 7.74 3.56
CA GLU A 80 7.44 9.08 3.85
C GLU A 80 7.94 9.01 5.28
N TYR A 81 9.25 9.09 5.48
CA TYR A 81 9.83 8.99 6.81
C TYR A 81 9.27 10.15 7.66
N PRO A 82 8.48 9.86 8.72
CA PRO A 82 7.82 10.91 9.47
C PRO A 82 8.87 11.76 10.16
N VAL A 83 8.67 13.08 10.17
CA VAL A 83 9.50 13.95 11.00
C VAL A 83 9.13 13.70 12.45
N LEU A 84 10.10 13.18 13.22
CA LEU A 84 9.99 12.90 14.65
C LEU A 84 10.66 14.02 15.44
N ALA A 85 9.98 14.53 16.46
CA ALA A 85 10.52 15.53 17.39
C ALA A 85 10.05 15.24 18.83
N PRO A 86 10.77 15.66 19.88
CA PRO A 86 10.20 15.71 21.23
C PRO A 86 8.93 16.56 21.21
N ALA A 87 7.86 16.10 21.87
CA ALA A 87 6.59 16.84 21.86
C ALA A 87 6.79 18.22 22.51
N SER A 88 6.64 19.27 21.69
CA SER A 88 7.02 20.63 22.08
C SER A 88 5.89 21.36 22.79
N ALA A 89 4.66 20.93 22.55
CA ALA A 89 3.49 21.14 23.42
C ALA A 89 3.17 19.83 24.15
N GLY A 90 2.33 19.88 25.18
CA GLY A 90 1.80 18.68 25.83
C GLY A 90 0.92 17.83 24.89
N THR A 91 0.44 16.70 25.38
CA THR A 91 -0.58 15.89 24.69
C THR A 91 -1.90 16.66 24.63
N GLY A 92 -2.47 16.78 23.42
CA GLY A 92 -3.80 17.34 23.20
C GLY A 92 -4.90 16.29 23.38
N ARG A 93 -5.95 16.37 22.56
CA ARG A 93 -7.07 15.40 22.58
C ARG A 93 -6.57 13.99 22.27
N GLY A 94 -6.97 13.02 23.09
CA GLY A 94 -6.71 11.60 22.83
C GLY A 94 -7.39 11.10 21.56
N LEU A 95 -6.61 10.43 20.71
CA LEU A 95 -7.05 9.74 19.49
C LEU A 95 -7.24 8.23 19.70
N GLY A 96 -6.80 7.71 20.86
CA GLY A 96 -6.91 6.31 21.28
C GLY A 96 -5.55 5.68 21.56
N GLY A 97 -5.51 4.36 21.69
CA GLY A 97 -4.27 3.62 21.97
C GLY A 97 -4.50 2.14 22.24
N PHE A 98 -3.44 1.35 22.19
CA PHE A 98 -3.48 -0.11 22.31
C PHE A 98 -2.28 -0.66 23.10
N VAL A 99 -2.46 -1.82 23.73
CA VAL A 99 -1.38 -2.54 24.40
C VAL A 99 -0.49 -3.21 23.33
N LEU A 100 0.82 -3.02 23.42
CA LEU A 100 1.77 -3.41 22.38
C LEU A 100 1.83 -4.93 22.19
N LYS A 101 1.87 -5.68 23.28
CA LYS A 101 1.91 -7.15 23.24
C LYS A 101 0.66 -7.76 22.57
N ASP A 102 -0.49 -7.10 22.69
CA ASP A 102 -1.80 -7.58 22.20
C ASP A 102 -2.02 -7.24 20.71
N ARG A 103 -1.16 -6.41 20.12
CA ARG A 103 -1.19 -6.01 18.69
C ARG A 103 0.08 -6.38 17.92
N LEU A 104 1.12 -6.86 18.60
CA LEU A 104 2.32 -7.39 17.98
C LEU A 104 1.98 -8.48 16.97
N ASP A 105 2.42 -8.31 15.72
CA ASP A 105 2.23 -9.28 14.65
C ASP A 105 0.76 -9.67 14.40
N SER A 106 -0.21 -8.80 14.77
CA SER A 106 -1.66 -9.03 14.59
C SER A 106 -2.10 -9.22 13.13
N HIS A 107 -1.17 -9.05 12.20
CA HIS A 107 -1.28 -9.15 10.75
C HIS A 107 -0.43 -10.30 10.17
N ALA A 108 0.14 -11.19 10.99
CA ALA A 108 0.88 -12.37 10.53
C ALA A 108 0.02 -13.34 9.71
N ASP A 109 -1.29 -13.26 9.87
CA ASP A 109 -2.35 -14.12 9.31
C ASP A 109 -3.29 -13.37 8.35
N LEU A 110 -2.82 -12.32 7.66
CA LEU A 110 -3.63 -11.54 6.70
C LEU A 110 -4.42 -12.41 5.71
N TYR A 111 -3.80 -13.49 5.22
CA TYR A 111 -4.48 -14.52 4.42
C TYR A 111 -3.96 -15.94 4.70
N THR A 112 -4.83 -16.83 5.18
CA THR A 112 -4.58 -18.28 5.06
C THR A 112 -4.82 -18.74 3.62
N LYS A 113 -3.86 -19.46 3.03
CA LYS A 113 -3.94 -20.04 1.68
C LYS A 113 -3.21 -21.38 1.58
N THR A 114 -3.75 -22.29 0.78
CA THR A 114 -3.08 -23.56 0.46
C THR A 114 -1.99 -23.34 -0.59
N PHE A 115 -0.76 -23.71 -0.27
CA PHE A 115 0.36 -23.81 -1.22
C PHE A 115 0.88 -25.25 -1.21
N GLY A 116 0.94 -25.88 -2.38
CA GLY A 116 1.17 -27.33 -2.44
C GLY A 116 -0.01 -28.07 -1.80
N THR A 117 0.29 -28.88 -0.78
CA THR A 117 -0.70 -29.63 0.02
C THR A 117 -0.93 -29.05 1.42
N ARG A 118 -0.31 -27.91 1.76
CA ARG A 118 -0.35 -27.32 3.12
C ARG A 118 -0.99 -25.94 3.11
N GLU A 119 -1.73 -25.63 4.17
CA GLU A 119 -2.15 -24.24 4.43
C GLU A 119 -1.04 -23.44 5.08
N TRP A 120 -0.96 -22.16 4.70
CA TRP A 120 0.01 -21.19 5.16
C TRP A 120 -0.68 -19.84 5.41
N ASN A 121 -0.29 -19.18 6.48
CA ASN A 121 -0.60 -17.78 6.71
C ASN A 121 0.39 -16.92 5.91
N LEU A 122 -0.14 -16.21 4.91
CA LEU A 122 0.56 -15.25 4.08
C LEU A 122 0.42 -13.85 4.68
N SER A 123 1.56 -13.22 4.93
CA SER A 123 1.67 -11.85 5.40
C SER A 123 2.98 -11.21 4.95
N VAL A 124 3.45 -10.23 5.73
CA VAL A 124 4.34 -9.17 5.28
C VAL A 124 5.25 -8.79 6.44
N ALA A 125 6.54 -8.56 6.16
CA ALA A 125 7.47 -7.96 7.11
C ALA A 125 8.48 -7.03 6.39
N GLY A 126 9.27 -6.29 7.16
CA GLY A 126 10.29 -5.38 6.65
C GLY A 126 11.34 -5.06 7.71
N ASP A 127 12.43 -4.41 7.32
CA ASP A 127 13.42 -3.86 8.27
C ASP A 127 12.87 -2.61 8.99
N PRO A 128 13.53 -2.09 10.05
CA PRO A 128 13.01 -0.95 10.82
C PRO A 128 12.85 0.37 10.04
N GLY A 129 13.50 0.49 8.87
CA GLY A 129 13.33 1.60 7.93
C GLY A 129 12.37 1.29 6.77
N PHE A 130 11.84 0.07 6.67
CA PHE A 130 11.00 -0.41 5.57
C PHE A 130 11.65 -0.23 4.17
N GLN A 131 12.97 -0.33 4.13
CA GLN A 131 13.76 -0.24 2.91
C GLN A 131 13.67 -1.54 2.10
N THR A 132 13.63 -2.68 2.78
CA THR A 132 13.49 -4.04 2.25
C THR A 132 12.17 -4.63 2.69
N ALA A 133 11.46 -5.27 1.75
CA ALA A 133 10.21 -5.97 2.02
C ALA A 133 10.41 -7.49 1.99
N TYR A 134 9.68 -8.18 2.84
CA TYR A 134 9.68 -9.65 2.93
C TYR A 134 8.25 -10.17 2.88
N LEU A 135 8.03 -11.20 2.06
CA LEU A 135 6.83 -12.03 2.15
C LEU A 135 7.03 -13.01 3.31
N ARG A 136 6.16 -12.91 4.32
CA ARG A 136 6.13 -13.79 5.48
C ARG A 136 5.16 -14.94 5.20
N LEU A 137 5.65 -16.16 5.37
CA LEU A 137 4.86 -17.38 5.32
C LEU A 137 4.98 -18.09 6.65
N GLU A 138 3.84 -18.39 7.27
CA GLU A 138 3.80 -18.90 8.65
C GLU A 138 2.81 -20.07 8.80
N ARG A 139 3.24 -21.07 9.56
CA ARG A 139 2.48 -22.21 10.07
C ARG A 139 2.80 -22.35 11.57
N PRO A 140 2.01 -23.08 12.37
CA PRO A 140 2.27 -23.23 13.81
C PRO A 140 3.66 -23.80 14.15
N ASP A 141 4.23 -24.58 13.23
CA ASP A 141 5.51 -25.28 13.30
C ASP A 141 6.63 -24.65 12.46
N GLU A 142 6.35 -23.65 11.62
CA GLU A 142 7.28 -23.22 10.56
C GLU A 142 7.13 -21.74 10.19
N LYS A 143 8.24 -21.01 10.05
CA LYS A 143 8.26 -19.61 9.57
C LYS A 143 9.28 -19.44 8.46
N GLN A 144 8.90 -18.72 7.40
CA GLN A 144 9.77 -18.39 6.28
C GLN A 144 9.64 -16.90 5.92
N LEU A 145 10.77 -16.30 5.53
CA LEU A 145 10.86 -14.91 5.10
C LEU A 145 11.51 -14.85 3.72
N HIS A 146 10.74 -14.40 2.72
CA HIS A 146 11.17 -14.33 1.33
C HIS A 146 11.38 -12.89 0.89
N LYS A 147 12.66 -12.51 0.77
CA LYS A 147 13.12 -11.15 0.44
C LYS A 147 12.70 -10.73 -0.96
N ILE A 148 11.88 -9.70 -1.06
CA ILE A 148 11.54 -9.08 -2.34
C ILE A 148 12.64 -8.05 -2.66
N LYS A 149 13.48 -8.35 -3.65
CA LYS A 149 14.69 -7.56 -3.97
C LYS A 149 14.35 -6.26 -4.69
N ASP A 150 13.68 -6.37 -5.83
CA ASP A 150 12.94 -5.26 -6.42
C ASP A 150 11.46 -5.62 -6.56
N LEU A 151 10.65 -4.60 -6.38
CA LEU A 151 9.23 -4.67 -6.17
C LEU A 151 8.51 -4.44 -7.51
N ASN A 152 9.27 -4.02 -8.53
CA ASN A 152 8.89 -4.13 -9.93
C ASN A 152 9.05 -5.55 -10.48
N GLU A 153 9.81 -6.45 -9.83
CA GLU A 153 9.84 -7.88 -10.18
C GLU A 153 8.42 -8.47 -10.04
N LEU A 154 7.77 -8.24 -8.89
CA LEU A 154 6.37 -8.60 -8.63
C LEU A 154 5.38 -8.02 -9.67
N ARG A 155 5.69 -6.87 -10.28
CA ARG A 155 4.85 -6.22 -11.30
C ARG A 155 5.10 -6.74 -12.71
N GLY A 156 6.35 -7.11 -13.02
CA GLY A 156 6.79 -7.58 -14.32
C GLY A 156 6.57 -9.07 -14.51
N ASN A 157 7.58 -9.88 -14.15
CA ASN A 157 7.57 -11.33 -14.34
C ASN A 157 7.09 -12.10 -13.10
N GLY A 158 6.82 -11.40 -12.00
CA GLY A 158 6.61 -11.99 -10.68
C GLY A 158 7.93 -12.40 -10.01
N VAL A 159 7.84 -12.76 -8.74
CA VAL A 159 8.94 -13.35 -7.96
C VAL A 159 8.62 -14.82 -7.70
N ASN A 160 9.55 -15.71 -8.02
CA ASN A 160 9.41 -17.14 -7.71
C ASN A 160 9.85 -17.39 -6.26
N ILE A 161 8.95 -17.95 -5.46
CA ILE A 161 9.11 -18.21 -4.04
C ILE A 161 9.02 -19.70 -3.79
N LYS A 162 10.09 -20.27 -3.21
CA LYS A 162 10.15 -21.68 -2.81
C LYS A 162 9.50 -21.84 -1.43
N ILE A 163 8.37 -22.54 -1.39
CA ILE A 163 7.63 -22.87 -0.18
C ILE A 163 8.21 -24.13 0.48
N ASP A 164 8.59 -25.13 -0.33
CA ASP A 164 9.28 -26.35 0.10
C ASP A 164 10.11 -26.94 -1.07
N ASP A 165 10.73 -28.11 -0.90
CA ASP A 165 11.56 -28.77 -1.93
C ASP A 165 10.85 -29.13 -3.24
N ARG A 166 9.52 -29.13 -3.28
CA ARG A 166 8.69 -29.45 -4.46
C ARG A 166 7.70 -28.34 -4.82
N THR A 167 7.43 -27.42 -3.87
CA THR A 167 6.42 -26.37 -4.01
C THR A 167 7.07 -25.01 -4.26
N VAL A 168 6.93 -24.47 -5.46
CA VAL A 168 7.41 -23.14 -5.86
C VAL A 168 6.28 -22.36 -6.55
N TYR A 169 6.04 -21.13 -6.10
CA TYR A 169 4.97 -20.27 -6.60
C TYR A 169 5.54 -18.95 -7.15
N ASN A 170 5.03 -18.52 -8.31
CA ASN A 170 5.25 -17.18 -8.83
C ASN A 170 4.21 -16.22 -8.22
N PHE A 171 4.69 -15.20 -7.51
CA PHE A 171 3.89 -14.10 -6.98
C PHE A 171 3.98 -12.92 -7.96
N LYS A 172 2.89 -12.62 -8.68
CA LYS A 172 2.82 -11.57 -9.70
C LYS A 172 1.60 -10.67 -9.53
N VAL A 173 1.70 -9.42 -9.95
CA VAL A 173 0.63 -8.43 -9.86
C VAL A 173 0.07 -8.12 -11.24
N ALA A 174 -1.22 -8.42 -11.44
CA ALA A 174 -2.01 -7.85 -12.52
C ALA A 174 -2.45 -6.43 -12.13
N ILE A 175 -1.82 -5.46 -12.80
CA ILE A 175 -1.93 -4.02 -12.60
C ILE A 175 -3.23 -3.48 -13.25
N ASN A 176 -4.18 -2.94 -12.47
CA ASN A 176 -5.39 -2.25 -12.99
C ASN A 176 -5.25 -0.71 -13.01
N ILE A 177 -4.80 -0.15 -14.15
CA ILE A 177 -4.35 1.26 -14.27
C ILE A 177 -5.34 2.33 -13.76
N PHE A 178 -6.65 2.07 -13.83
CA PHE A 178 -7.69 3.05 -13.48
C PHE A 178 -8.03 3.13 -11.98
N SER A 179 -7.89 2.03 -11.23
CA SER A 179 -8.19 2.00 -9.80
C SER A 179 -7.14 1.16 -9.08
N PRO A 180 -5.90 1.66 -9.04
CA PRO A 180 -4.75 0.81 -8.83
C PRO A 180 -4.69 0.19 -7.44
N THR A 181 -4.94 1.02 -6.42
CA THR A 181 -4.86 0.68 -5.00
C THR A 181 -5.81 -0.46 -4.63
N ARG A 182 -7.02 -0.52 -5.23
CA ARG A 182 -8.06 -1.48 -4.85
C ARG A 182 -8.46 -2.53 -5.90
N LYS A 183 -8.41 -2.26 -7.21
CA LYS A 183 -8.87 -3.21 -8.25
C LYS A 183 -7.77 -4.13 -8.82
N SER A 184 -6.51 -3.89 -8.49
CA SER A 184 -5.38 -4.72 -8.89
C SER A 184 -5.44 -6.11 -8.25
N THR A 185 -4.68 -7.06 -8.81
CA THR A 185 -4.79 -8.47 -8.41
C THR A 185 -3.41 -9.08 -8.20
N LEU A 186 -3.12 -9.54 -6.98
CA LEU A 186 -2.03 -10.47 -6.71
C LEU A 186 -2.43 -11.85 -7.25
N LYS A 187 -1.86 -12.24 -8.40
CA LYS A 187 -1.85 -13.61 -8.92
C LYS A 187 -0.75 -14.38 -8.18
N ILE A 188 -1.07 -15.56 -7.65
CA ILE A 188 -0.10 -16.47 -7.02
C ILE A 188 -0.26 -17.83 -7.69
N THR A 189 0.62 -18.15 -8.63
CA THR A 189 0.48 -19.33 -9.50
C THR A 189 1.61 -20.34 -9.28
N PRO A 190 1.32 -21.65 -9.19
CA PRO A 190 2.38 -22.66 -9.12
C PRO A 190 3.20 -22.62 -10.42
N ILE A 191 4.52 -22.78 -10.33
CA ILE A 191 5.36 -22.89 -11.54
C ILE A 191 5.34 -24.32 -12.09
N GLN A 192 5.88 -24.52 -13.29
CA GLN A 192 6.00 -25.85 -13.89
C GLN A 192 6.71 -26.84 -12.93
N GLY A 193 6.07 -27.99 -12.69
CA GLY A 193 6.54 -29.02 -11.75
C GLY A 193 5.98 -28.89 -10.33
N THR A 194 5.45 -27.72 -9.93
CA THR A 194 4.70 -27.57 -8.67
C THR A 194 3.25 -28.00 -8.83
N GLN A 195 2.75 -28.81 -7.89
CA GLN A 195 1.33 -29.10 -7.73
C GLN A 195 0.71 -28.14 -6.72
N GLY A 196 -0.58 -27.82 -6.87
CA GLY A 196 -1.34 -27.01 -5.93
C GLY A 196 -2.29 -26.02 -6.62
N PRO A 197 -3.21 -25.38 -5.87
CA PRO A 197 -4.14 -24.40 -6.43
C PRO A 197 -3.42 -23.10 -6.79
N ALA A 198 -3.90 -22.41 -7.83
CA ALA A 198 -3.55 -21.03 -8.12
C ALA A 198 -4.51 -20.06 -7.41
N HIS A 199 -4.02 -18.89 -7.01
CA HIS A 199 -4.81 -17.88 -6.30
C HIS A 199 -4.83 -16.55 -7.04
N ALA A 200 -5.93 -15.81 -6.92
CA ALA A 200 -6.06 -14.43 -7.35
C ALA A 200 -6.72 -13.62 -6.23
N ILE A 201 -6.01 -12.63 -5.69
CA ILE A 201 -6.47 -11.82 -4.55
C ILE A 201 -6.49 -10.35 -4.96
N LYS A 202 -7.64 -9.68 -4.79
CA LYS A 202 -7.77 -8.24 -5.06
C LYS A 202 -7.07 -7.41 -4.00
N THR A 203 -6.30 -6.39 -4.40
CA THR A 203 -5.56 -5.54 -3.45
C THR A 203 -6.49 -4.77 -2.50
N GLY A 204 -7.70 -4.43 -2.92
CA GLY A 204 -8.73 -3.87 -2.05
C GLY A 204 -9.07 -4.78 -0.87
N ALA A 205 -9.32 -6.07 -1.12
CA ALA A 205 -9.59 -7.02 -0.04
C ALA A 205 -8.40 -7.14 0.93
N ILE A 206 -7.16 -7.08 0.43
CA ILE A 206 -5.97 -7.11 1.28
C ILE A 206 -5.84 -5.82 2.11
N LEU A 207 -6.22 -4.64 1.57
CA LEU A 207 -6.30 -3.39 2.32
C LEU A 207 -7.37 -3.48 3.42
N ASP A 208 -8.51 -4.10 3.12
CA ASP A 208 -9.60 -4.27 4.09
C ASP A 208 -9.18 -5.21 5.24
N ARG A 209 -8.44 -6.30 4.94
CA ARG A 209 -7.79 -7.14 5.97
C ARG A 209 -6.71 -6.40 6.77
N VAL A 210 -5.89 -5.57 6.12
CA VAL A 210 -4.89 -4.73 6.81
C VAL A 210 -5.57 -3.75 7.76
N ARG A 211 -6.67 -3.10 7.34
CA ARG A 211 -7.47 -2.19 8.16
C ARG A 211 -8.13 -2.91 9.34
N GLU A 212 -8.66 -4.11 9.13
CA GLU A 212 -9.24 -4.99 10.18
C GLU A 212 -8.21 -5.38 11.25
N LYS A 213 -6.98 -5.75 10.86
CA LYS A 213 -5.92 -6.13 11.80
C LYS A 213 -5.18 -4.95 12.46
N SER A 214 -5.34 -3.74 11.92
CA SER A 214 -4.73 -2.50 12.44
C SER A 214 -5.46 -1.94 13.67
N PHE A 215 -4.79 -1.04 14.39
CA PHE A 215 -5.47 -0.02 15.18
C PHE A 215 -5.84 1.16 14.27
N VAL A 216 -7.10 1.60 14.27
CA VAL A 216 -7.59 2.67 13.39
C VAL A 216 -7.91 3.92 14.21
N PHE A 217 -7.37 5.07 13.79
CA PHE A 217 -7.65 6.38 14.39
C PHE A 217 -7.93 7.44 13.31
N LYS A 218 -8.39 8.63 13.72
CA LYS A 218 -8.64 9.77 12.81
C LYS A 218 -7.97 11.04 13.31
N ALA A 219 -7.23 11.72 12.44
CA ALA A 219 -6.51 12.95 12.77
C ALA A 219 -6.51 13.92 11.58
N GLY A 220 -6.71 15.21 11.84
CA GLY A 220 -6.76 16.24 10.77
C GLY A 220 -7.78 15.96 9.67
N GLY A 221 -8.89 15.27 9.99
CA GLY A 221 -9.92 14.85 9.04
C GLY A 221 -9.64 13.52 8.31
N ASN A 222 -8.42 13.00 8.35
CA ASN A 222 -8.02 11.77 7.66
C ASN A 222 -8.14 10.54 8.57
N GLU A 223 -8.30 9.34 8.00
CA GLU A 223 -8.24 8.07 8.71
C GLU A 223 -6.85 7.42 8.54
N PHE A 224 -6.28 6.95 9.65
CA PHE A 224 -4.98 6.29 9.69
C PHE A 224 -5.09 4.91 10.31
N TRP A 225 -4.32 3.95 9.80
CA TRP A 225 -4.28 2.58 10.31
C TRP A 225 -2.86 2.24 10.78
N THR A 226 -2.70 1.81 12.03
CA THR A 226 -1.39 1.43 12.60
C THR A 226 -1.29 -0.08 12.70
N LEU A 227 -0.28 -0.64 12.03
CA LEU A 227 0.26 -1.97 12.33
C LEU A 227 1.43 -1.83 13.31
N TYR A 228 1.65 -2.87 14.12
CA TYR A 228 2.82 -3.03 14.98
C TYR A 228 3.38 -4.44 14.76
N GLY A 229 4.69 -4.56 14.54
CA GLY A 229 5.28 -5.83 14.10
C GLY A 229 6.76 -5.98 14.41
N THR A 230 7.20 -7.23 14.38
CA THR A 230 8.61 -7.65 14.46
C THR A 230 9.35 -7.24 13.18
N ASP A 231 10.50 -6.59 13.33
CA ASP A 231 11.35 -6.23 12.19
C ASP A 231 12.08 -7.46 11.63
N VAL A 232 12.59 -7.35 10.41
CA VAL A 232 13.52 -8.29 9.79
C VAL A 232 14.91 -7.66 9.71
N ASP A 233 15.93 -8.33 10.25
CA ASP A 233 17.32 -7.92 10.03
C ASP A 233 17.69 -8.13 8.55
N PRO A 234 18.11 -7.08 7.81
CA PRO A 234 18.47 -7.20 6.41
C PRO A 234 19.78 -7.97 6.15
N GLN A 235 20.59 -8.25 7.17
CA GLN A 235 21.83 -9.04 7.05
C GLN A 235 21.53 -10.54 7.09
N THR A 236 20.93 -11.05 8.17
CA THR A 236 20.53 -12.46 8.31
C THR A 236 19.30 -12.82 7.49
N ASN A 237 18.43 -11.86 7.18
CA ASN A 237 17.10 -12.05 6.57
C ASN A 237 16.14 -12.82 7.48
N TRP A 238 16.35 -12.74 8.80
CA TRP A 238 15.51 -13.32 9.83
C TRP A 238 14.85 -12.26 10.71
N PHE A 239 13.88 -12.65 11.52
CA PHE A 239 13.25 -11.75 12.50
C PHE A 239 14.29 -11.23 13.50
N ALA A 240 14.27 -9.92 13.75
CA ALA A 240 15.09 -9.25 14.74
C ALA A 240 14.37 -9.10 16.08
N ASP A 241 15.12 -8.77 17.14
CA ASP A 241 14.54 -8.42 18.45
C ASP A 241 13.91 -7.00 18.47
N THR A 242 14.10 -6.21 17.40
CA THR A 242 13.51 -4.88 17.25
C THR A 242 12.11 -4.94 16.63
N ARG A 243 11.31 -3.89 16.90
CA ARG A 243 9.94 -3.77 16.41
C ARG A 243 9.69 -2.39 15.84
N SER A 244 8.73 -2.29 14.92
CA SER A 244 8.31 -1.02 14.32
C SER A 244 6.80 -0.88 14.25
N PHE A 245 6.35 0.38 14.31
CA PHE A 245 5.02 0.77 13.86
C PHE A 245 5.06 1.11 12.39
N LEU A 246 3.97 0.78 11.70
CA LEU A 246 3.70 1.23 10.35
C LEU A 246 2.35 1.94 10.36
N ILE A 247 2.37 3.27 10.27
CA ILE A 247 1.14 4.06 10.15
C ILE A 247 0.82 4.26 8.68
N LEU A 248 -0.40 3.91 8.29
CA LEU A 248 -0.91 3.87 6.93
C LEU A 248 -1.96 4.96 6.72
N HIS A 249 -1.99 5.55 5.53
CA HIS A 249 -3.08 6.40 5.04
C HIS A 249 -3.46 5.94 3.63
N GLU A 250 -4.68 5.45 3.44
CA GLU A 250 -5.21 5.16 2.10
C GLU A 250 -5.90 6.40 1.53
N ASN A 251 -5.39 6.91 0.41
CA ASN A 251 -6.00 8.00 -0.35
C ASN A 251 -5.83 7.75 -1.86
N GLY A 252 -6.29 6.57 -2.32
CA GLY A 252 -6.15 6.14 -3.70
C GLY A 252 -4.68 6.13 -4.16
N LEU A 253 -4.36 6.93 -5.19
CA LEU A 253 -3.00 7.15 -5.68
C LEU A 253 -2.09 7.82 -4.63
N SER A 254 -2.63 8.74 -3.83
CA SER A 254 -1.92 9.55 -2.84
C SER A 254 -1.73 8.83 -1.49
N SER A 255 -1.79 7.49 -1.48
CA SER A 255 -1.63 6.70 -0.27
C SER A 255 -0.19 6.77 0.28
N LYS A 256 -0.03 6.72 1.61
CA LYS A 256 1.24 6.95 2.32
C LYS A 256 1.48 5.93 3.42
N MET A 257 2.75 5.73 3.78
CA MET A 257 3.08 5.17 5.09
C MET A 257 4.16 5.96 5.79
N TYR A 258 4.19 5.78 7.10
CA TYR A 258 5.10 6.42 8.02
C TYR A 258 5.67 5.31 8.93
N PRO A 259 6.89 4.79 8.64
CA PRO A 259 7.54 3.78 9.49
C PRO A 259 8.14 4.46 10.73
N ILE A 260 7.97 3.84 11.89
CA ILE A 260 8.49 4.35 13.17
C ILE A 260 9.02 3.17 13.98
N ALA A 261 10.34 3.01 14.03
CA ALA A 261 10.97 2.02 14.91
C ALA A 261 10.61 2.31 16.38
N GLU A 262 10.22 1.28 17.15
CA GLU A 262 9.73 1.41 18.53
C GLU A 262 10.77 2.10 19.44
N ALA A 263 12.05 1.87 19.17
CA ALA A 263 13.18 2.51 19.85
C ALA A 263 13.22 4.06 19.72
N LYS A 264 12.40 4.66 18.83
CA LYS A 264 12.22 6.12 18.76
C LYS A 264 11.17 6.65 19.74
N LEU A 265 10.33 5.80 20.31
CA LEU A 265 9.33 6.14 21.32
C LEU A 265 9.83 5.71 22.70
N ALA A 266 10.67 6.52 23.33
CA ALA A 266 11.15 6.26 24.68
C ALA A 266 9.96 6.23 25.68
N VAL A 267 10.03 5.35 26.67
CA VAL A 267 8.95 5.18 27.65
C VAL A 267 8.77 6.46 28.46
N GLY A 268 7.52 6.89 28.65
CA GLY A 268 7.15 8.12 29.36
C GLY A 268 7.43 9.42 28.59
N LEU A 269 8.08 9.37 27.41
CA LEU A 269 8.44 10.56 26.63
C LEU A 269 7.56 10.71 25.39
N PRO A 270 6.69 11.73 25.32
CA PRO A 270 5.84 11.98 24.15
C PRO A 270 6.65 12.52 22.96
N VAL A 271 6.35 12.02 21.77
CA VAL A 271 7.02 12.34 20.50
C VAL A 271 6.00 12.92 19.52
N GLU A 272 6.25 14.15 19.03
CA GLU A 272 5.55 14.71 17.87
C GLU A 272 5.94 13.93 16.61
N VAL A 273 4.94 13.46 15.85
CA VAL A 273 5.10 12.69 14.61
C VAL A 273 4.35 13.39 13.48
N ALA A 274 5.07 13.77 12.42
CA ALA A 274 4.48 14.34 11.21
C ALA A 274 4.12 13.26 10.18
N LEU A 275 2.82 13.01 10.02
CA LEU A 275 2.21 12.17 8.99
C LEU A 275 1.87 13.05 7.78
N GLY A 276 2.92 13.53 7.11
CA GLY A 276 2.82 14.58 6.10
C GLY A 276 2.33 15.90 6.71
N ALA A 277 1.19 16.40 6.21
CA ALA A 277 0.57 17.62 6.73
C ALA A 277 -0.14 17.44 8.09
N VAL A 278 -0.44 16.21 8.51
CA VAL A 278 -1.07 15.92 9.80
C VAL A 278 0.00 15.70 10.85
N LYS A 279 -0.06 16.41 11.97
CA LYS A 279 0.73 16.08 13.17
C LYS A 279 -0.10 15.29 14.17
N ILE A 280 0.54 14.33 14.83
CA ILE A 280 0.06 13.67 16.05
C ILE A 280 1.17 13.69 17.11
N VAL A 281 0.83 13.30 18.34
CA VAL A 281 1.79 12.93 19.38
C VAL A 281 1.60 11.46 19.70
N MET A 282 2.70 10.70 19.77
CA MET A 282 2.71 9.32 20.24
C MET A 282 3.44 9.22 21.57
N LEU A 283 2.90 8.43 22.50
CA LEU A 283 3.50 8.15 23.81
C LEU A 283 3.52 6.63 24.03
N ARG A 284 4.66 6.07 24.44
CA ARG A 284 4.74 4.71 24.98
C ARG A 284 4.76 4.78 26.51
N THR A 285 3.87 4.07 27.17
CA THR A 285 3.68 4.08 28.63
C THR A 285 4.35 2.88 29.30
N GLU A 286 4.59 2.96 30.62
CA GLU A 286 5.32 1.95 31.38
C GLU A 286 4.61 0.58 31.46
N ASP A 287 3.29 0.55 31.30
CA ASP A 287 2.46 -0.67 31.22
C ASP A 287 2.54 -1.37 29.84
N GLY A 288 3.37 -0.88 28.92
CA GLY A 288 3.56 -1.47 27.59
C GLY A 288 2.43 -1.15 26.61
N ARG A 289 1.78 0.00 26.78
CA ARG A 289 0.76 0.55 25.88
C ARG A 289 1.34 1.68 25.03
N VAL A 290 0.75 1.93 23.87
CA VAL A 290 1.02 3.10 23.02
C VAL A 290 -0.26 3.90 22.84
N GLU A 291 -0.14 5.21 23.04
CA GLU A 291 -1.24 6.17 22.97
C GLU A 291 -0.97 7.26 21.94
N PHE A 292 -2.05 7.72 21.31
CA PHE A 292 -2.05 8.66 20.20
C PHE A 292 -2.86 9.89 20.62
N PHE A 293 -2.34 11.07 20.35
CA PHE A 293 -2.99 12.35 20.67
C PHE A 293 -2.87 13.32 19.50
N GLU A 294 -3.74 14.32 19.45
CA GLU A 294 -3.46 15.54 18.70
C GLU A 294 -2.36 16.34 19.44
N PRO A 295 -1.55 17.15 18.75
CA PRO A 295 -0.61 18.04 19.42
C PRO A 295 -1.37 19.03 20.32
N GLY A 296 -0.88 19.23 21.54
CA GLY A 296 -1.45 20.23 22.44
C GLY A 296 -1.27 21.65 21.91
N VAL A 297 -2.13 22.55 22.36
CA VAL A 297 -1.94 23.99 22.13
C VAL A 297 -0.86 24.49 23.09
N LYS A 298 0.18 25.15 22.58
CA LYS A 298 1.03 26.01 23.42
C LYS A 298 0.19 27.22 23.83
N ASP A 299 -0.34 27.18 25.05
CA ASP A 299 -1.22 28.23 25.55
C ASP A 299 -0.42 29.52 25.76
N GLY A 300 -0.37 30.38 24.74
CA GLY A 300 0.29 31.69 24.75
C GLY A 300 -0.39 32.71 25.67
N ARG A 301 -1.28 32.26 26.56
CA ARG A 301 -1.97 33.06 27.57
C ARG A 301 -1.00 33.41 28.69
N VAL A 302 -0.19 34.44 28.45
CA VAL A 302 0.39 35.23 29.54
C VAL A 302 -0.76 35.66 30.44
N ALA A 303 -0.79 35.14 31.66
CA ALA A 303 -1.77 35.55 32.66
C ALA A 303 -1.54 37.03 32.98
N ARG A 304 -2.41 37.90 32.46
CA ARG A 304 -2.48 39.29 32.92
C ARG A 304 -2.96 39.26 34.37
N LYS A 305 -2.11 39.73 35.27
CA LYS A 305 -2.47 40.12 36.64
C LYS A 305 -3.34 41.37 36.60
#